data_AF-A0A916M8Z4-F1
#
_entry.id   AF-A0A916M8Z4-F1
#
_cell.length_a   1.000
_cell.length_b   1.000
_cell.length_c   1.000
_cell.angle_alpha   90.00
_cell.angle_beta   90.00
_cell.angle_gamma   90.00
#
_symmetry.space_group_name_H-M   'P 1'
#
loop_
_entity.id
_entity.type
_entity.pdbx_description
1 polymer ?
#
loop_
_entity_poly.entity_id
_entity_poly.type
_entity_poly.pdbx_seq_one_letter_code
_entity_poly.pdbx_strand_id
1 'polypeptide(L)'
;MLRSKSAGLKLDHVQGVVSRVLGAQAAAREVARNASICTFRIVSPRGYFVIHDSTVPYVPRDQLAAWAAGIQNVQASRLAAMHAAFVAVDCMQTSEEPREMYQALGAMAAELMDDHCLLLYSTELATCAVPDEKAPEVLRTDPITLFPGHNVNYFRNDDPGMVAGIAEARRRWPEFVEEYRAHGHEGLFTVKVKFEHAAGGEHMWIKVQSIEGGKITGELGSKPVHIATLSEGDRVTVNEEQISDWSYAYKGKAEGFFTDARMRAFFANME
;
A
#
# COMPACT_ATOMS: atom_id res chain seq x y z
N MET A 1 -8.12 -10.71 -7.50
CA MET A 1 -9.60 -10.60 -7.58
C MET A 1 -10.24 -11.80 -6.90
N LEU A 2 -11.00 -11.60 -5.83
CA LEU A 2 -11.81 -12.63 -5.19
C LEU A 2 -13.18 -12.67 -5.87
N ARG A 3 -13.67 -13.87 -6.18
CA ARG A 3 -14.77 -14.06 -7.12
C ARG A 3 -15.84 -14.99 -6.56
N SER A 4 -17.08 -14.78 -7.00
CA SER A 4 -18.22 -15.67 -6.70
C SER A 4 -18.10 -17.02 -7.39
N LYS A 5 -17.40 -17.09 -8.53
CA LYS A 5 -17.03 -18.31 -9.26
C LYS A 5 -15.80 -18.07 -10.13
N SER A 6 -15.18 -19.16 -10.61
CA SER A 6 -14.00 -19.10 -11.50
C SER A 6 -14.33 -18.32 -12.79
N ALA A 7 -13.32 -17.66 -13.35
CA ALA A 7 -13.46 -16.95 -14.62
C ALA A 7 -13.48 -17.89 -15.84
N GLY A 8 -13.06 -19.15 -15.67
CA GLY A 8 -12.98 -20.12 -16.76
C GLY A 8 -11.95 -19.72 -17.82
N LEU A 9 -10.82 -19.15 -17.39
CA LEU A 9 -9.79 -18.63 -18.28
C LEU A 9 -9.24 -19.72 -19.20
N LYS A 10 -9.14 -19.36 -20.47
CA LYS A 10 -8.52 -20.14 -21.54
C LYS A 10 -7.29 -19.41 -22.05
N LEU A 11 -6.34 -20.17 -22.60
CA LEU A 11 -5.08 -19.62 -23.09
C LEU A 11 -5.27 -18.46 -24.07
N ASP A 12 -6.15 -18.61 -25.07
CA ASP A 12 -6.40 -17.57 -26.08
C ASP A 12 -6.90 -16.26 -25.46
N HIS A 13 -7.74 -16.35 -24.43
CA HIS A 13 -8.22 -15.18 -23.70
C HIS A 13 -7.06 -14.48 -22.99
N VAL A 14 -6.24 -15.24 -22.25
CA VAL A 14 -5.08 -14.71 -21.54
C VAL A 14 -4.06 -14.10 -22.52
N GLN A 15 -3.81 -14.75 -23.66
CA GLN A 15 -2.95 -14.22 -24.73
C GLN A 15 -3.45 -12.87 -25.25
N GLY A 16 -4.76 -12.73 -25.45
CA GLY A 16 -5.37 -11.45 -25.84
C GLY A 16 -5.15 -10.35 -24.80
N VAL A 17 -5.37 -10.66 -23.52
CA VAL A 17 -5.16 -9.70 -22.42
C VAL A 17 -3.70 -9.25 -22.34
N VAL A 18 -2.76 -10.20 -22.30
CA VAL A 18 -1.33 -9.86 -22.14
C VAL A 18 -0.79 -9.13 -23.37
N SER A 19 -1.28 -9.44 -24.57
CA SER A 19 -0.86 -8.72 -25.78
C SER A 19 -1.32 -7.26 -25.76
N ARG A 20 -2.50 -6.96 -25.18
CA ARG A 20 -3.00 -5.58 -25.06
C ARG A 20 -2.26 -4.78 -24.00
N VAL A 21 -1.92 -5.42 -22.88
CA VAL A 21 -1.33 -4.74 -21.71
C VAL A 21 0.21 -4.67 -21.76
N LEU A 22 0.86 -5.76 -22.16
CA LEU A 22 2.32 -5.92 -22.14
C LEU A 22 2.95 -5.80 -23.54
N GLY A 23 2.12 -5.67 -24.58
CA GLY A 23 2.54 -5.58 -25.97
C GLY A 23 2.66 -6.92 -26.69
N ALA A 24 2.77 -6.88 -28.02
CA ALA A 24 2.73 -8.06 -28.91
C ALA A 24 3.87 -9.07 -28.68
N GLN A 25 4.94 -8.67 -27.99
CA GLN A 25 6.06 -9.56 -27.64
C GLN A 25 5.80 -10.39 -26.38
N ALA A 26 4.73 -10.10 -25.64
CA ALA A 26 4.35 -10.88 -24.47
C ALA A 26 3.78 -12.24 -24.89
N ALA A 27 4.32 -13.31 -24.31
CA ALA A 27 3.91 -14.67 -24.60
C ALA A 27 3.34 -15.34 -23.34
N ALA A 28 2.05 -15.67 -23.37
CA ALA A 28 1.42 -16.50 -22.36
C ALA A 28 1.43 -17.98 -22.76
N ARG A 29 1.66 -18.86 -21.78
CA ARG A 29 1.54 -20.32 -21.90
C ARG A 29 0.79 -20.88 -20.70
N GLU A 30 -0.11 -21.83 -20.92
CA GLU A 30 -0.65 -22.64 -19.84
C GLU A 30 0.43 -23.61 -19.35
N VAL A 31 0.76 -23.56 -18.06
CA VAL A 31 1.83 -24.39 -17.47
C VAL A 31 1.29 -25.42 -16.48
N ALA A 32 0.08 -25.23 -15.97
CA ALA A 32 -0.58 -26.20 -15.13
C ALA A 32 -2.10 -26.04 -15.23
N ARG A 33 -2.81 -27.16 -15.27
CA ARG A 33 -4.26 -27.24 -15.09
C ARG A 33 -4.60 -28.48 -14.29
N ASN A 34 -5.29 -28.29 -13.18
CA ASN A 34 -5.90 -29.37 -12.41
C ASN A 34 -7.36 -29.02 -12.11
N ALA A 35 -8.03 -29.83 -11.28
CA ALA A 35 -9.45 -29.63 -10.96
C ALA A 35 -9.73 -28.28 -10.26
N SER A 36 -8.74 -27.71 -9.57
CA SER A 36 -8.92 -26.54 -8.71
C SER A 36 -8.29 -25.27 -9.25
N ILE A 37 -7.24 -25.36 -10.06
CA ILE A 37 -6.50 -24.18 -10.53
C ILE A 37 -5.94 -24.38 -11.94
N CYS A 38 -5.99 -23.30 -12.71
CA CYS A 38 -5.28 -23.14 -13.96
C CYS A 38 -4.23 -22.03 -13.81
N THR A 39 -3.02 -22.27 -14.29
CA THR A 39 -1.89 -21.35 -14.18
C THR A 39 -1.34 -21.03 -15.57
N PHE A 40 -1.25 -19.74 -15.86
CA PHE A 40 -0.66 -19.20 -17.06
C PHE A 40 0.63 -18.49 -16.70
N ARG A 41 1.69 -18.81 -17.43
CA ARG A 41 3.01 -18.19 -17.34
C ARG A 41 3.17 -17.19 -18.46
N ILE A 42 3.54 -15.95 -18.13
CA ILE A 42 3.67 -14.86 -19.09
C ILE A 42 5.10 -14.36 -19.06
N VAL A 43 5.77 -14.37 -20.21
CA VAL A 43 7.10 -13.80 -20.38
C VAL A 43 7.01 -12.64 -21.37
N SER A 44 7.53 -11.49 -21.00
CA SER A 44 7.59 -10.30 -21.85
C SER A 44 8.91 -9.54 -21.62
N PRO A 45 9.25 -8.56 -22.48
CA PRO A 45 10.37 -7.65 -22.20
C PRO A 45 10.21 -6.88 -20.89
N ARG A 46 8.97 -6.66 -20.44
CA ARG A 46 8.66 -5.95 -19.20
C ARG A 46 8.87 -6.81 -17.96
N GLY A 47 8.80 -8.14 -18.09
CA GLY A 47 9.04 -9.03 -16.95
C GLY A 47 8.42 -10.41 -17.08
N TYR A 48 8.39 -11.09 -15.94
CA TYR A 48 7.84 -12.42 -15.74
C TYR A 48 6.61 -12.34 -14.83
N PHE A 49 5.45 -12.68 -15.38
CA PHE A 49 4.16 -12.61 -14.70
C PHE A 49 3.48 -13.98 -14.67
N VAL A 50 2.57 -14.14 -13.73
CA VAL A 50 1.75 -15.34 -13.58
C VAL A 50 0.29 -14.93 -13.42
N ILE A 51 -0.61 -15.63 -14.11
CA ILE A 51 -2.05 -15.51 -13.91
C ILE A 51 -2.60 -16.84 -13.44
N HIS A 52 -3.34 -16.82 -12.34
CA HIS A 52 -4.05 -17.97 -11.80
C HIS A 52 -5.55 -17.77 -11.95
N ASP A 53 -6.27 -18.82 -12.33
CA ASP A 53 -7.73 -18.92 -12.21
C ASP A 53 -8.09 -20.14 -11.38
N SER A 54 -8.69 -19.90 -10.22
CA SER A 54 -9.01 -20.90 -9.22
C SER A 54 -10.51 -21.11 -9.10
N THR A 55 -10.92 -22.37 -8.97
CA THR A 55 -12.30 -22.78 -8.66
C THR A 55 -12.54 -22.95 -7.16
N VAL A 56 -11.51 -22.71 -6.34
CA VAL A 56 -11.57 -22.73 -4.87
C VAL A 56 -11.26 -21.34 -4.30
N PRO A 57 -11.73 -21.02 -3.08
CA PRO A 57 -11.41 -19.74 -2.43
C PRO A 57 -9.90 -19.56 -2.24
N TYR A 58 -9.51 -18.30 -2.07
CA TYR A 58 -8.11 -17.89 -1.92
C TYR A 58 -7.46 -18.47 -0.66
N VAL A 59 -8.22 -18.55 0.43
CA VAL A 59 -7.85 -19.25 1.65
C VAL A 59 -8.63 -20.56 1.79
N PRO A 60 -8.09 -21.56 2.52
CA PRO A 60 -8.80 -22.80 2.81
C PRO A 60 -10.21 -22.55 3.39
N ARG A 61 -11.19 -23.38 3.00
CA ARG A 61 -12.62 -23.18 3.35
C ARG A 61 -12.85 -23.16 4.87
N ASP A 62 -12.09 -23.94 5.61
CA ASP A 62 -12.11 -24.00 7.08
C ASP A 62 -11.51 -22.74 7.73
N GLN A 63 -10.68 -21.97 7.02
CA GLN A 63 -10.07 -20.72 7.50
C GLN A 63 -10.79 -19.47 6.98
N LEU A 64 -11.67 -19.62 5.98
CA LEU A 64 -12.30 -18.51 5.27
C LEU A 64 -13.04 -17.53 6.18
N ALA A 65 -13.84 -18.03 7.12
CA ALA A 65 -14.61 -17.20 8.03
C ALA A 65 -13.69 -16.38 8.96
N ALA A 66 -12.64 -17.01 9.49
CA ALA A 66 -11.68 -16.34 10.38
C ALA A 66 -10.86 -15.29 9.62
N TRP A 67 -10.38 -15.62 8.42
CA TRP A 67 -9.66 -14.68 7.56
C TRP A 67 -10.54 -13.47 7.19
N ALA A 68 -11.78 -13.71 6.77
CA ALA A 68 -12.72 -12.64 6.44
C ALA A 68 -13.05 -11.74 7.64
N ALA A 69 -13.14 -12.30 8.86
CA ALA A 69 -13.37 -11.54 10.08
C ALA A 69 -12.21 -10.58 10.44
N GLY A 70 -11.00 -10.83 9.90
CA GLY A 70 -9.85 -9.93 10.06
C GLY A 70 -9.92 -8.66 9.20
N ILE A 71 -10.82 -8.60 8.22
CA ILE A 71 -10.97 -7.45 7.32
C ILE A 71 -11.83 -6.38 8.01
N GLN A 72 -11.25 -5.20 8.24
CA GLN A 72 -11.91 -4.11 8.98
C GLN A 72 -13.17 -3.55 8.30
N ASN A 73 -13.17 -3.45 6.96
CA ASN A 73 -14.34 -2.96 6.24
C ASN A 73 -15.44 -4.03 6.25
N VAL A 74 -16.60 -3.72 6.85
CA VAL A 74 -17.72 -4.66 7.03
C VAL A 74 -18.24 -5.23 5.72
N GLN A 75 -18.37 -4.40 4.68
CA GLN A 75 -18.82 -4.85 3.36
C GLN A 75 -17.78 -5.78 2.72
N ALA A 76 -16.50 -5.40 2.79
CA ALA A 76 -15.42 -6.24 2.28
C ALA A 76 -15.29 -7.56 3.05
N SER A 77 -15.41 -7.55 4.38
CA SER A 77 -15.44 -8.76 5.20
C SER A 77 -16.56 -9.71 4.75
N ARG A 78 -17.78 -9.20 4.54
CA ARG A 78 -18.90 -10.00 4.06
C ARG A 78 -18.64 -10.59 2.67
N LEU A 79 -18.17 -9.79 1.72
CA LEU A 79 -17.89 -10.23 0.35
C LEU A 79 -16.73 -11.24 0.32
N ALA A 80 -15.72 -11.06 1.18
CA ALA A 80 -14.63 -12.00 1.39
C ALA A 80 -15.16 -13.32 1.95
N ALA A 81 -16.07 -13.33 2.92
CA ALA A 81 -16.65 -14.59 3.40
C ALA A 81 -17.47 -15.34 2.32
N MET A 82 -17.94 -14.65 1.28
CA MET A 82 -18.79 -15.21 0.22
C MET A 82 -18.02 -15.67 -1.03
N HIS A 83 -16.73 -15.34 -1.17
CA HIS A 83 -15.99 -15.73 -2.36
C HIS A 83 -15.76 -17.25 -2.42
N ALA A 84 -15.86 -17.82 -3.61
CA ALA A 84 -15.69 -19.25 -3.84
C ALA A 84 -14.54 -19.57 -4.81
N ALA A 85 -13.96 -18.54 -5.41
CA ALA A 85 -12.96 -18.60 -6.46
C ALA A 85 -12.08 -17.36 -6.42
N PHE A 86 -10.97 -17.36 -7.15
CA PHE A 86 -10.18 -16.16 -7.36
C PHE A 86 -9.47 -16.18 -8.71
N VAL A 87 -9.19 -14.98 -9.22
CA VAL A 87 -8.19 -14.77 -10.25
C VAL A 87 -7.07 -13.93 -9.64
N ALA A 88 -5.84 -14.42 -9.73
CA ALA A 88 -4.64 -13.70 -9.30
C ALA A 88 -3.81 -13.31 -10.52
N VAL A 89 -3.21 -12.12 -10.45
CA VAL A 89 -2.27 -11.60 -11.45
C VAL A 89 -1.06 -11.15 -10.65
N ASP A 90 0.06 -11.85 -10.83
CA ASP A 90 1.25 -11.70 -10.00
C ASP A 90 2.46 -11.35 -10.88
N CYS A 91 3.30 -10.45 -10.39
CA CYS A 91 4.63 -10.21 -10.95
C CYS A 91 5.65 -11.02 -10.16
N MET A 92 6.36 -11.92 -10.82
CA MET A 92 7.40 -12.73 -10.20
C MET A 92 8.77 -12.06 -10.30
N GLN A 93 9.00 -11.33 -11.39
CA GLN A 93 10.22 -10.57 -11.64
C GLN A 93 9.96 -9.49 -12.68
N THR A 94 10.47 -8.29 -12.48
CA THR A 94 10.41 -7.19 -13.44
C THR A 94 11.68 -6.35 -13.37
N SER A 95 12.01 -5.65 -14.45
CA SER A 95 13.01 -4.59 -14.47
C SER A 95 12.39 -3.20 -14.39
N GLU A 96 11.06 -3.12 -14.37
CA GLU A 96 10.32 -1.88 -14.28
C GLU A 96 10.28 -1.37 -12.84
N GLU A 97 10.14 -0.05 -12.71
CA GLU A 97 9.88 0.57 -11.43
C GLU A 97 8.52 0.08 -10.87
N PRO A 98 8.32 0.11 -9.54
CA PRO A 98 7.14 -0.47 -8.90
C PRO A 98 5.81 0.06 -9.46
N ARG A 99 5.75 1.34 -9.82
CA ARG A 99 4.51 1.97 -10.31
C ARG A 99 4.07 1.34 -11.63
N GLU A 100 4.97 1.22 -12.60
CA GLU A 100 4.74 0.65 -13.91
C GLU A 100 4.37 -0.83 -13.82
N MET A 101 5.00 -1.55 -12.88
CA MET A 101 4.63 -2.91 -12.54
C MET A 101 3.19 -3.00 -12.04
N TYR A 102 2.79 -2.20 -11.05
CA TYR A 102 1.41 -2.23 -10.55
C TYR A 102 0.42 -1.80 -11.62
N GLN A 103 0.74 -0.80 -12.45
CA GLN A 103 -0.09 -0.41 -13.59
C GLN A 103 -0.30 -1.57 -14.55
N ALA A 104 0.74 -2.37 -14.84
CA ALA A 104 0.60 -3.56 -15.67
C ALA A 104 -0.29 -4.64 -15.01
N LEU A 105 -0.09 -4.92 -13.72
CA LEU A 105 -0.92 -5.86 -12.95
C LEU A 105 -2.38 -5.41 -12.90
N GLY A 106 -2.61 -4.12 -12.62
CA GLY A 106 -3.91 -3.51 -12.55
C GLY A 106 -4.61 -3.51 -13.91
N ALA A 107 -3.93 -3.15 -14.99
CA ALA A 107 -4.49 -3.21 -16.34
C ALA A 107 -4.88 -4.64 -16.74
N MET A 108 -4.06 -5.65 -16.43
CA MET A 108 -4.44 -7.06 -16.64
C MET A 108 -5.64 -7.44 -15.78
N ALA A 109 -5.69 -7.02 -14.51
CA ALA A 109 -6.84 -7.26 -13.64
C ALA A 109 -8.12 -6.59 -14.17
N ALA A 110 -8.02 -5.38 -14.73
CA ALA A 110 -9.15 -4.65 -15.32
C ALA A 110 -9.71 -5.34 -16.56
N GLU A 111 -8.85 -5.94 -17.39
CA GLU A 111 -9.27 -6.73 -18.56
C GLU A 111 -9.93 -8.05 -18.18
N LEU A 112 -9.56 -8.62 -17.02
CA LEU A 112 -10.09 -9.88 -16.50
C LEU A 112 -11.27 -9.70 -15.52
N MET A 113 -11.63 -8.45 -15.21
CA MET A 113 -12.71 -8.12 -14.30
C MET A 113 -14.07 -8.27 -15.00
N ASP A 114 -15.04 -8.84 -14.29
CA ASP A 114 -16.42 -9.00 -14.71
C ASP A 114 -17.33 -8.95 -13.47
N ASP A 115 -18.64 -9.15 -13.67
CA ASP A 115 -19.67 -9.11 -12.62
C ASP A 115 -19.49 -10.19 -11.52
N HIS A 116 -18.59 -11.16 -11.72
CA HIS A 116 -18.27 -12.16 -10.71
C HIS A 116 -17.15 -11.72 -9.77
N CYS A 117 -16.46 -10.62 -10.04
CA CYS A 117 -15.49 -10.02 -9.14
C CYS A 117 -16.19 -9.36 -7.94
N LEU A 118 -16.00 -9.95 -6.75
CA LEU A 118 -16.58 -9.42 -5.51
C LEU A 118 -15.64 -8.42 -4.84
N LEU A 119 -14.34 -8.70 -4.87
CA LEU A 119 -13.32 -7.89 -4.21
C LEU A 119 -12.01 -7.89 -4.98
N LEU A 120 -11.30 -6.78 -4.88
CA LEU A 120 -9.87 -6.70 -5.12
C LEU A 120 -9.15 -6.98 -3.80
N TYR A 121 -8.13 -7.82 -3.84
CA TYR A 121 -7.27 -8.11 -2.69
C TYR A 121 -5.83 -7.90 -3.13
N SER A 122 -5.10 -7.06 -2.40
CA SER A 122 -3.66 -6.88 -2.56
C SER A 122 -2.97 -7.72 -1.50
N THR A 123 -2.21 -8.71 -1.92
CA THR A 123 -1.44 -9.61 -1.05
C THR A 123 -0.35 -8.87 -0.30
N GLU A 124 0.34 -7.97 -1.00
CA GLU A 124 1.41 -7.15 -0.44
C GLU A 124 0.90 -6.15 0.59
N LEU A 125 -0.23 -5.51 0.31
CA LEU A 125 -0.81 -4.50 1.19
C LEU A 125 -1.72 -5.11 2.26
N ALA A 126 -1.94 -6.43 2.19
CA ALA A 126 -2.83 -7.19 3.06
C ALA A 126 -4.22 -6.55 3.25
N THR A 127 -4.75 -5.91 2.20
CA THR A 127 -6.02 -5.17 2.26
C THR A 127 -6.90 -5.42 1.04
N CYS A 128 -8.20 -5.15 1.22
CA CYS A 128 -9.23 -5.35 0.21
C CYS A 128 -9.84 -4.02 -0.23
N ALA A 129 -10.18 -3.93 -1.51
CA ALA A 129 -11.06 -2.90 -2.05
C ALA A 129 -12.34 -3.53 -2.61
N VAL A 130 -13.47 -2.86 -2.38
CA VAL A 130 -14.73 -3.19 -3.06
C VAL A 130 -14.72 -2.45 -4.39
N PRO A 131 -14.64 -3.13 -5.55
CA PRO A 131 -14.64 -2.46 -6.84
C PRO A 131 -16.02 -1.82 -7.10
N ASP A 132 -16.01 -0.58 -7.55
CA ASP A 132 -17.17 0.11 -8.10
C ASP A 132 -17.09 0.20 -9.63
N GLU A 133 -18.02 0.93 -10.26
CA GLU A 133 -18.05 1.11 -11.72
C GLU A 133 -16.79 1.78 -12.29
N LYS A 134 -16.04 2.52 -11.47
CA LYS A 134 -14.80 3.20 -11.88
C LYS A 134 -13.56 2.35 -11.63
N ALA A 135 -13.66 1.28 -10.85
CA ALA A 135 -12.52 0.43 -10.52
C ALA A 135 -11.72 -0.05 -11.74
N PRO A 136 -12.32 -0.46 -12.88
CA PRO A 136 -11.55 -0.83 -14.07
C PRO A 136 -10.73 0.32 -14.68
N GLU A 137 -11.20 1.56 -14.57
CA GLU A 137 -10.45 2.74 -15.03
C GLU A 137 -9.26 2.98 -14.10
N VAL A 138 -9.50 3.02 -12.78
CA VAL A 138 -8.45 3.25 -11.78
C VAL A 138 -7.40 2.14 -11.81
N LEU A 139 -7.82 0.88 -12.01
CA LEU A 139 -6.89 -0.25 -12.15
C LEU A 139 -5.90 -0.06 -13.32
N ARG A 140 -6.30 0.61 -14.40
CA ARG A 140 -5.44 0.86 -15.57
C ARG A 140 -4.48 2.03 -15.36
N THR A 141 -4.80 2.96 -14.48
CA THR A 141 -4.06 4.21 -14.31
C THR A 141 -3.24 4.23 -13.03
N ASP A 142 -3.88 4.00 -11.88
CA ASP A 142 -3.24 4.03 -10.56
C ASP A 142 -3.90 3.06 -9.57
N PRO A 143 -3.68 1.74 -9.75
CA PRO A 143 -4.39 0.68 -9.02
C PRO A 143 -4.20 0.72 -7.51
N ILE A 144 -3.09 1.29 -7.01
CA ILE A 144 -2.82 1.34 -5.58
C ILE A 144 -3.82 2.23 -4.84
N THR A 145 -4.38 3.24 -5.52
CA THR A 145 -5.34 4.18 -4.93
C THR A 145 -6.70 3.57 -4.63
N LEU A 146 -7.03 2.40 -5.21
CA LEU A 146 -8.28 1.71 -4.93
C LEU A 146 -8.35 1.14 -3.53
N PHE A 147 -7.20 0.83 -2.95
CA PHE A 147 -7.15 0.09 -1.72
C PHE A 147 -7.08 1.06 -0.51
N PRO A 148 -7.81 0.78 0.58
CA PRO A 148 -7.84 1.69 1.73
C PRO A 148 -6.54 1.57 2.54
N GLY A 149 -5.89 2.71 2.80
CA GLY A 149 -4.68 2.79 3.64
C GLY A 149 -3.37 3.02 2.89
N HIS A 150 -3.37 3.28 1.57
CA HIS A 150 -2.14 3.46 0.77
C HIS A 150 -1.53 4.86 0.75
N ASN A 151 -1.64 5.58 1.87
CA ASN A 151 -0.77 6.73 2.13
C ASN A 151 0.57 6.29 2.77
N VAL A 152 1.03 5.05 2.49
CA VAL A 152 2.28 4.49 3.03
C VAL A 152 3.27 4.31 1.88
N ASN A 153 4.32 5.12 1.89
CA ASN A 153 5.43 5.02 0.95
C ASN A 153 6.52 4.14 1.54
N TYR A 154 6.92 3.10 0.80
CA TYR A 154 8.01 2.22 1.21
C TYR A 154 9.34 2.72 0.64
N PHE A 155 10.31 2.94 1.51
CA PHE A 155 11.69 3.24 1.14
C PHE A 155 12.62 2.18 1.74
N ARG A 156 13.75 1.93 1.08
CA ARG A 156 14.82 1.15 1.71
C ARG A 156 15.34 1.91 2.93
N ASN A 157 15.71 1.18 3.98
CA ASN A 157 16.28 1.77 5.21
C ASN A 157 17.53 2.61 4.95
N ASP A 158 18.25 2.34 3.86
CA ASP A 158 19.49 3.00 3.45
C ASP A 158 19.30 4.03 2.31
N ASP A 159 18.06 4.41 1.95
CA ASP A 159 17.82 5.42 0.90
C ASP A 159 18.54 6.73 1.27
N PRO A 160 19.52 7.19 0.46
CA PRO A 160 20.36 8.33 0.84
C PRO A 160 19.56 9.63 1.07
N GLY A 161 18.46 9.82 0.34
CA GLY A 161 17.61 11.00 0.50
C GLY A 161 16.79 10.95 1.79
N MET A 162 16.28 9.77 2.15
CA MET A 162 15.60 9.58 3.43
C MET A 162 16.57 9.73 4.61
N VAL A 163 17.77 9.15 4.52
CA VAL A 163 18.83 9.28 5.54
C VAL A 163 19.22 10.74 5.73
N ALA A 164 19.43 11.49 4.64
CA ALA A 164 19.74 12.92 4.70
C ALA A 164 18.62 13.75 5.32
N GLY A 165 17.36 13.49 4.94
CA GLY A 165 16.20 14.18 5.51
C GLY A 165 16.04 13.94 7.01
N ILE A 166 16.20 12.68 7.45
CA ILE A 166 16.16 12.32 8.89
C ILE A 166 17.28 13.01 9.66
N ALA A 167 18.50 13.01 9.11
CA ALA A 167 19.65 13.67 9.74
C ALA A 167 19.42 15.18 9.90
N GLU A 168 18.86 15.83 8.87
CA GLU A 168 18.55 17.26 8.90
C GLU A 168 17.44 17.58 9.91
N ALA A 169 16.36 16.78 9.93
CA ALA A 169 15.28 16.94 10.90
C ALA A 169 15.81 16.85 12.35
N ARG A 170 16.68 15.88 12.64
CA ARG A 170 17.31 15.74 13.95
C ARG A 170 18.26 16.90 14.28
N ARG A 171 19.04 17.35 13.30
CA ARG A 171 19.96 18.49 13.46
C ARG A 171 19.20 19.77 13.82
N ARG A 172 18.04 20.01 13.20
CA ARG A 172 17.20 21.19 13.40
C ARG A 172 16.12 20.99 14.48
N TRP A 173 16.07 19.86 15.17
CA TRP A 173 15.12 19.58 16.25
C TRP A 173 15.06 20.68 17.34
N PRO A 174 16.18 21.29 17.78
CA PRO A 174 16.13 22.39 18.74
C PRO A 174 15.25 23.58 18.30
N GLU A 175 15.19 23.86 16.99
CA GLU A 175 14.35 24.92 16.43
C GLU A 175 12.86 24.61 16.62
N PHE A 176 12.45 23.38 16.34
CA PHE A 176 11.07 22.94 16.58
C PHE A 176 10.67 23.08 18.05
N VAL A 177 11.57 22.68 18.97
CA VAL A 177 11.31 22.76 20.42
C VAL A 177 11.15 24.20 20.88
N GLU A 178 11.98 25.12 20.38
CA GLU A 178 11.87 26.55 20.68
C GLU A 178 10.53 27.13 20.20
N GLU A 179 10.16 26.85 18.95
CA GLU A 179 8.91 27.31 18.34
C GLU A 179 7.68 26.70 19.05
N TYR A 180 7.75 25.42 19.42
CA TYR A 180 6.67 24.76 20.15
C TYR A 180 6.46 25.36 21.55
N ARG A 181 7.54 25.70 22.25
CA ARG A 181 7.44 26.34 23.58
C ARG A 181 6.80 27.72 23.49
N ALA A 182 7.10 28.48 22.43
CA ALA A 182 6.53 29.80 22.23
C ALA A 182 5.08 29.75 21.72
N HIS A 183 4.78 28.86 20.78
CA HIS A 183 3.58 28.92 19.94
C HIS A 183 2.83 27.59 19.78
N GLY A 184 3.15 26.57 20.57
CA GLY A 184 2.57 25.21 20.43
C GLY A 184 1.05 25.15 20.53
N HIS A 185 0.43 26.13 21.19
CA HIS A 185 -1.03 26.27 21.32
C HIS A 185 -1.68 27.12 20.21
N GLU A 186 -0.88 27.79 19.38
CA GLU A 186 -1.34 28.74 18.34
C GLU A 186 -1.27 28.15 16.93
N GLY A 187 -0.86 26.90 16.78
CA GLY A 187 -0.64 26.27 15.48
C GLY A 187 -0.68 24.76 15.49
N LEU A 188 -0.33 24.19 14.34
CA LEU A 188 -0.16 22.76 14.18
C LEU A 188 1.32 22.42 14.33
N PHE A 189 1.64 21.57 15.31
CA PHE A 189 2.97 21.05 15.54
C PHE A 189 2.90 19.53 15.47
N THR A 190 3.65 18.96 14.54
CA THR A 190 3.65 17.51 14.31
C THR A 190 5.06 16.97 14.21
N VAL A 191 5.26 15.76 14.73
CA VAL A 191 6.51 15.01 14.63
C VAL A 191 6.24 13.68 13.96
N LYS A 192 7.13 13.24 13.07
CA LYS A 192 7.09 11.90 12.47
C LYS A 192 8.11 11.04 13.17
N VAL A 193 7.67 9.93 13.74
CA VAL A 193 8.56 9.01 14.46
C VAL A 193 8.49 7.61 13.89
N LYS A 194 9.60 6.89 14.00
CA LYS A 194 9.69 5.47 13.64
C LYS A 194 9.16 4.62 14.79
N PHE A 195 8.17 3.79 14.51
CA PHE A 195 7.71 2.72 15.37
C PHE A 195 8.19 1.39 14.81
N GLU A 196 8.91 0.61 15.62
CA GLU A 196 9.44 -0.69 15.20
C GLU A 196 8.35 -1.77 15.23
N HIS A 197 8.37 -2.67 14.25
CA HIS A 197 7.56 -3.88 14.17
C HIS A 197 8.38 -5.05 13.60
N ALA A 198 7.80 -6.25 13.55
CA ALA A 198 8.54 -7.48 13.19
C ALA A 198 9.15 -7.47 11.77
N ALA A 199 8.61 -6.66 10.86
CA ALA A 199 9.05 -6.60 9.46
C ALA A 199 9.81 -5.32 9.09
N GLY A 200 10.05 -4.42 10.06
CA GLY A 200 10.71 -3.14 9.80
C GLY A 200 10.22 -2.03 10.73
N GLY A 201 10.30 -0.78 10.27
CA GLY A 201 9.75 0.35 10.99
C GLY A 201 8.72 1.11 10.18
N GLU A 202 7.62 1.47 10.83
CA GLU A 202 6.58 2.31 10.28
C GLU A 202 6.76 3.75 10.78
N HIS A 203 6.78 4.71 9.87
CA HIS A 203 6.97 6.12 10.20
C HIS A 203 5.62 6.85 10.24
N MET A 204 5.21 7.31 11.42
CA MET A 204 3.87 7.87 11.64
C MET A 204 3.93 9.26 12.26
N TRP A 205 2.99 10.12 11.86
CA TRP A 205 2.86 11.48 12.38
C TRP A 205 2.11 11.51 13.71
N ILE A 206 2.59 12.34 14.62
CA ILE A 206 2.01 12.61 15.93
C ILE A 206 1.77 14.11 16.03
N LYS A 207 0.55 14.51 16.39
CA LYS A 207 0.22 15.88 16.78
C LYS A 207 0.69 16.12 18.22
N VAL A 208 1.66 17.01 18.38
CA VAL A 208 2.33 17.23 19.66
C VAL A 208 1.39 17.91 20.67
N GLN A 209 1.37 17.40 21.90
CA GLN A 209 0.64 17.96 23.04
C GLN A 209 1.57 18.36 24.20
N SER A 210 2.73 17.71 24.35
CA SER A 210 3.79 18.15 25.26
C SER A 210 5.18 17.64 24.85
N ILE A 211 6.22 18.37 25.28
CA ILE A 211 7.62 17.99 25.14
C ILE A 211 8.31 18.20 26.49
N GLU A 212 8.68 17.12 27.17
CA GLU A 212 9.23 17.15 28.53
C GLU A 212 10.34 16.10 28.68
N GLY A 213 11.53 16.52 29.11
CA GLY A 213 12.64 15.59 29.41
C GLY A 213 13.03 14.65 28.28
N GLY A 214 13.04 15.14 27.02
CA GLY A 214 13.35 14.35 25.83
C GLY A 214 12.20 13.44 25.35
N LYS A 215 11.04 13.51 26.01
CA LYS A 215 9.84 12.77 25.63
C LYS A 215 8.81 13.67 24.99
N ILE A 216 8.18 13.17 23.95
CA ILE A 216 7.12 13.84 23.21
C ILE A 216 5.84 13.07 23.47
N THR A 217 4.83 13.74 23.97
CA THR A 217 3.48 13.17 24.12
C THR A 217 2.55 13.86 23.15
N GLY A 218 1.70 13.09 22.49
CA GLY A 218 0.77 13.61 21.51
C GLY A 218 -0.27 12.60 21.07
N GLU A 219 -1.03 13.00 20.06
CA GLU A 219 -2.07 12.19 19.44
C GLU A 219 -1.57 11.65 18.09
N LEU A 220 -1.71 10.36 17.85
CA LEU A 220 -1.30 9.73 16.60
C LEU A 220 -2.21 10.21 15.45
N GLY A 221 -1.65 10.92 14.47
CA GLY A 221 -2.39 11.45 13.32
C GLY A 221 -2.31 10.57 12.06
N SER A 222 -1.60 9.43 12.13
CA SER A 222 -1.55 8.44 11.05
C SER A 222 -2.31 7.19 11.46
N LYS A 223 -2.97 6.54 10.50
CA LYS A 223 -3.57 5.22 10.69
C LYS A 223 -2.48 4.15 10.54
N PRO A 224 -2.15 3.38 11.59
CA PRO A 224 -1.15 2.32 11.51
C PRO A 224 -1.55 1.22 10.52
N VAL A 225 -0.57 0.69 9.79
CA VAL A 225 -0.73 -0.44 8.88
C VAL A 225 -0.19 -1.73 9.49
N HIS A 226 0.98 -1.69 10.13
CA HIS A 226 1.68 -2.88 10.62
C HIS A 226 1.64 -3.03 12.14
N ILE A 227 1.20 -2.00 12.86
CA ILE A 227 1.20 -1.96 14.33
C ILE A 227 -0.22 -2.06 14.88
N ALA A 228 -0.67 -3.31 15.06
CA ALA A 228 -2.05 -3.62 15.46
C ALA A 228 -2.45 -3.12 16.87
N THR A 229 -1.48 -2.76 17.71
CA THR A 229 -1.73 -2.25 19.07
C THR A 229 -2.00 -0.75 19.12
N LEU A 230 -1.88 -0.04 17.99
CA LEU A 230 -2.11 1.40 17.90
C LEU A 230 -3.25 1.68 16.92
N SER A 231 -3.93 2.80 17.15
CA SER A 231 -4.98 3.36 16.29
C SER A 231 -4.75 4.86 16.09
N GLU A 232 -5.25 5.39 14.97
CA GLU A 232 -5.32 6.84 14.77
C GLU A 232 -6.12 7.49 15.90
N GLY A 233 -5.65 8.61 16.44
CA GLY A 233 -6.21 9.27 17.61
C GLY A 233 -5.64 8.77 18.94
N ASP A 234 -4.84 7.69 18.96
CA ASP A 234 -4.26 7.21 20.21
C ASP A 234 -3.29 8.22 20.81
N ARG A 235 -3.34 8.34 22.14
CA ARG A 235 -2.34 9.10 22.88
C ARG A 235 -1.07 8.26 23.02
N VAL A 236 0.03 8.78 22.48
CA VAL A 236 1.33 8.10 22.48
C VAL A 236 2.40 8.98 23.14
N THR A 237 3.38 8.34 23.78
CA THR A 237 4.59 8.97 24.28
C THR A 237 5.81 8.30 23.66
N VAL A 238 6.66 9.08 23.02
CA VAL A 238 7.85 8.62 22.29
C VAL A 238 9.07 9.43 22.70
N ASN A 239 10.27 8.88 22.48
CA ASN A 239 11.51 9.59 22.74
C ASN A 239 11.98 10.36 21.50
N GLU A 240 12.64 11.49 21.69
CA GLU A 240 13.11 12.35 20.59
C GLU A 240 14.13 11.66 19.67
N GLU A 241 14.83 10.62 20.14
CA GLU A 241 15.74 9.83 19.30
C GLU A 241 15.00 9.02 18.22
N GLN A 242 13.68 8.85 18.35
CA GLN A 242 12.83 8.18 17.37
C GLN A 242 12.37 9.11 16.25
N ILE A 243 12.66 10.41 16.35
CA ILE A 243 12.28 11.39 15.33
C ILE A 243 12.93 11.04 13.99
N SER A 244 12.10 11.09 12.96
CA SER A 244 12.46 10.92 11.56
C SER A 244 12.10 12.14 10.71
N ASP A 245 11.15 12.96 11.16
CA ASP A 245 10.83 14.27 10.57
C ASP A 245 10.01 15.09 11.57
N TRP A 246 9.78 16.37 11.27
CA TRP A 246 8.84 17.22 11.98
C TRP A 246 8.34 18.33 11.06
N SER A 247 7.21 18.94 11.43
CA SER A 247 6.74 20.16 10.80
C SER A 247 5.89 20.98 11.74
N TYR A 248 5.92 22.30 11.56
CA TYR A 248 4.98 23.19 12.23
C TYR A 248 4.40 24.21 11.26
N ALA A 249 3.21 24.70 11.58
CA ALA A 249 2.57 25.82 10.91
C ALA A 249 1.75 26.66 11.90
N TYR A 250 2.04 27.96 11.97
CA TYR A 250 1.28 28.94 12.76
C TYR A 250 1.38 30.34 12.13
N LYS A 251 0.28 31.10 12.13
CA LYS A 251 0.22 32.51 11.66
C LYS A 251 0.98 32.80 10.35
N GLY A 252 0.90 31.90 9.37
CA GLY A 252 1.55 32.06 8.07
C GLY A 252 3.05 31.71 8.02
N LYS A 253 3.65 31.29 9.14
CA LYS A 253 4.98 30.67 9.21
C LYS A 253 4.83 29.15 9.16
N ALA A 254 5.63 28.49 8.33
CA ALA A 254 5.70 27.03 8.26
C ALA A 254 7.14 26.59 7.97
N GLU A 255 7.52 25.45 8.54
CA GLU A 255 8.86 24.84 8.40
C GLU A 255 8.76 23.34 8.64
N GLY A 256 9.71 22.58 8.10
CA GLY A 256 9.81 21.14 8.31
C GLY A 256 9.73 20.31 7.02
N PHE A 257 9.26 19.07 7.15
CA PHE A 257 9.09 18.14 6.02
C PHE A 257 10.42 17.84 5.29
N PHE A 258 11.48 17.56 6.05
CA PHE A 258 12.83 17.35 5.50
C PHE A 258 12.94 16.08 4.68
N THR A 259 12.14 15.06 5.02
CA THR A 259 12.05 13.82 4.24
C THR A 259 11.16 13.98 3.01
N ASP A 260 10.33 15.04 2.93
CA ASP A 260 9.49 15.32 1.77
C ASP A 260 10.28 15.83 0.56
N ALA A 261 11.50 16.32 0.70
CA ALA A 261 12.34 16.63 -0.47
C ALA A 261 12.61 15.36 -1.31
N ARG A 262 12.93 14.25 -0.62
CA ARG A 262 13.09 12.94 -1.26
C ARG A 262 11.76 12.37 -1.74
N MET A 263 10.68 12.51 -0.97
CA MET A 263 9.35 12.07 -1.42
C MET A 263 8.86 12.88 -2.64
N ARG A 264 9.07 14.19 -2.69
CA ARG A 264 8.76 15.02 -3.86
C ARG A 264 9.60 14.66 -5.07
N ALA A 265 10.90 14.39 -4.91
CA ALA A 265 11.73 13.90 -6.00
C ALA A 265 11.28 12.50 -6.49
N PHE A 266 10.83 11.65 -5.56
CA PHE A 266 10.22 10.37 -5.87
C PHE A 266 8.93 10.56 -6.71
N PHE A 267 8.04 11.45 -6.30
CA PHE A 267 6.78 11.74 -7.02
C PHE A 267 6.99 12.51 -8.34
N ALA A 268 7.97 13.42 -8.42
CA ALA A 268 8.27 14.18 -9.64
C ALA A 268 8.91 13.30 -10.73
N ASN A 269 9.58 12.22 -10.36
CA ASN A 269 10.05 11.20 -11.30
C ASN A 269 8.94 10.21 -11.71
N MET A 270 7.73 10.38 -11.18
CA MET A 270 6.53 9.62 -11.55
C MET A 270 5.56 10.43 -12.43
N GLU A 271 5.87 11.66 -12.83
CA GLU A 271 5.12 12.40 -13.85
C GLU A 271 5.80 12.29 -15.22
#